data_AF-A0A960TT09-F1
#
_entry.id   AF-A0A960TT09-F1
#
_cell.length_a   1.000
_cell.length_b   1.000
_cell.length_c   1.000
_cell.angle_alpha   90.00
_cell.angle_beta   90.00
_cell.angle_gamma   90.00
#
_symmetry.space_group_name_H-M   'P 1'
#
loop_
_entity.id
_entity.type
_entity.pdbx_description
1 polymer ?
#
loop_
_entity_poly.entity_id
_entity_poly.type
_entity_poly.pdbx_seq_one_letter_code
_entity_poly.pdbx_strand_id
1 'polypeptide(L)'
;MKPRLSAFLLLAVSLAATAGNAAVLEQRSRHGDRVLFLRPQGVSSRTASISPVSEAQAEATAWTFLARQADRLGLTDPRAQLKVIQVKQDKLGMSHVVFHQEHLGLAVRNASVRVHVNGEGEVYLASNGVVTELPLDNLPQVTQDDALKLAENEARVLLPEFGDLEARFDTPNLVWSPAHSPSAAETRLLWETHVRFSKCGTEACPELGAYVGVDAHSNEVVYAIQDFKGMNRQIFDCARAPGDNGCYVDTPGLDGYIHG
;
A
#
# COMPACT_ATOMS: atom_id res chain seq x y z
N MET A 1 -37.88 -29.82 48.89
CA MET A 1 -37.47 -30.32 47.56
C MET A 1 -36.97 -29.12 46.76
N LYS A 2 -35.67 -29.08 46.37
CA LYS A 2 -35.08 -28.00 45.57
C LYS A 2 -34.93 -28.48 44.12
N PRO A 3 -35.33 -27.71 43.10
CA PRO A 3 -35.16 -28.12 41.71
C PRO A 3 -33.70 -27.92 41.29
N ARG A 4 -33.13 -28.92 40.61
CA ARG A 4 -31.82 -28.81 39.97
C ARG A 4 -32.04 -28.20 38.58
N LEU A 5 -31.43 -27.04 38.31
CA LEU A 5 -31.31 -26.51 36.95
C LEU A 5 -30.21 -27.30 36.22
N SER A 6 -30.61 -28.00 35.15
CA SER A 6 -29.69 -28.59 34.18
C SER A 6 -29.16 -27.49 33.26
N ALA A 7 -27.87 -27.24 33.30
CA ALA A 7 -27.17 -26.39 32.34
C ALA A 7 -26.99 -27.18 31.03
N PHE A 8 -27.63 -26.72 29.96
CA PHE A 8 -27.36 -27.19 28.60
C PHE A 8 -26.06 -26.56 28.12
N LEU A 9 -25.00 -27.36 28.06
CA LEU A 9 -23.74 -27.01 27.41
C LEU A 9 -23.94 -27.14 25.89
N LEU A 10 -24.14 -26.02 25.20
CA LEU A 10 -24.13 -25.95 23.74
C LEU A 10 -22.68 -26.15 23.27
N LEU A 11 -22.36 -27.37 22.84
CA LEU A 11 -21.12 -27.68 22.16
C LEU A 11 -21.20 -27.10 20.73
N ALA A 12 -20.61 -25.92 20.51
CA ALA A 12 -20.40 -25.39 19.17
C ALA A 12 -19.35 -26.26 18.48
N VAL A 13 -19.80 -27.21 17.67
CA VAL A 13 -18.91 -27.96 16.77
C VAL A 13 -18.49 -27.01 15.67
N SER A 14 -17.33 -26.38 15.82
CA SER A 14 -16.67 -25.69 14.72
C SER A 14 -16.29 -26.75 13.69
N LEU A 15 -17.01 -26.81 12.57
CA LEU A 15 -16.51 -27.45 11.35
C LEU A 15 -15.26 -26.67 10.92
N ALA A 16 -14.11 -27.04 11.44
CA ALA A 16 -12.84 -26.73 10.80
C ALA A 16 -12.79 -27.60 9.54
N ALA A 17 -13.36 -27.08 8.45
CA ALA A 17 -13.17 -27.68 7.14
C ALA A 17 -11.66 -27.75 6.90
N THR A 18 -11.13 -28.96 6.81
CA THR A 18 -9.82 -29.27 6.25
C THR A 18 -9.86 -28.96 4.75
N ALA A 19 -9.95 -27.66 4.43
CA ALA A 19 -9.70 -27.13 3.11
C ALA A 19 -8.19 -27.24 2.85
N GLY A 20 -7.76 -28.45 2.50
CA GLY A 20 -6.42 -28.71 1.98
C GLY A 20 -6.17 -27.76 0.83
N ASN A 21 -4.97 -27.16 0.82
CA ASN A 21 -4.42 -26.26 -0.21
C ASN A 21 -5.26 -26.23 -1.49
N ALA A 22 -6.31 -25.39 -1.51
CA ALA A 22 -7.11 -25.23 -2.69
C ALA A 22 -6.16 -24.90 -3.85
N ALA A 23 -6.39 -25.47 -5.03
CA ALA A 23 -5.54 -25.16 -6.16
C ALA A 23 -5.57 -23.64 -6.40
N VAL A 24 -4.41 -23.00 -6.34
CA VAL A 24 -4.26 -21.57 -6.57
C VAL A 24 -3.54 -21.38 -7.90
N LEU A 25 -4.10 -20.52 -8.75
CA LEU A 25 -3.41 -20.02 -9.94
C LEU A 25 -2.44 -18.92 -9.51
N GLU A 26 -1.20 -19.05 -9.94
CA GLU A 26 -0.15 -18.05 -9.71
C GLU A 26 0.12 -17.28 -11.00
N GLN A 27 0.24 -15.97 -10.87
CA GLN A 27 0.86 -15.15 -11.90
C GLN A 27 2.16 -14.60 -11.34
N ARG A 28 3.27 -14.89 -12.03
CA ARG A 28 4.62 -14.47 -11.64
C ARG A 28 5.10 -13.30 -12.49
N SER A 29 6.04 -12.53 -11.95
CA SER A 29 6.73 -11.46 -12.68
C SER A 29 7.52 -12.04 -13.85
N ARG A 30 7.65 -11.26 -14.92
CA ARG A 30 8.58 -11.60 -16.02
C ARG A 30 10.04 -11.24 -15.67
N HIS A 31 10.22 -10.37 -14.68
CA HIS A 31 11.49 -9.81 -14.25
C HIS A 31 11.79 -10.26 -12.81
N GLY A 32 11.99 -11.57 -12.62
CA GLY A 32 12.19 -12.21 -11.32
C GLY A 32 11.10 -13.24 -11.02
N ASP A 33 11.43 -14.29 -10.27
CA ASP A 33 10.50 -15.39 -9.96
C ASP A 33 9.48 -15.04 -8.86
N ARG A 34 9.12 -13.76 -8.73
CA ARG A 34 8.20 -13.28 -7.70
C ARG A 34 6.75 -13.52 -8.13
N VAL A 35 5.95 -14.09 -7.23
CA VAL A 35 4.50 -14.18 -7.38
C VAL A 35 3.88 -12.79 -7.23
N LEU A 36 3.17 -12.33 -8.28
CA LEU A 36 2.44 -11.07 -8.31
C LEU A 36 0.98 -11.24 -7.91
N PHE A 37 0.36 -12.35 -8.32
CA PHE A 37 -1.02 -12.63 -8.01
C PHE A 37 -1.25 -14.09 -7.63
N LEU A 38 -2.14 -14.29 -6.67
CA LEU A 38 -2.68 -15.58 -6.29
C LEU A 38 -4.20 -15.55 -6.44
N ARG A 39 -4.75 -16.52 -7.18
CA ARG A 39 -6.18 -16.66 -7.39
C ARG A 39 -6.65 -18.09 -7.08
N PRO A 40 -7.44 -18.31 -6.03
CA PRO A 40 -8.06 -19.60 -5.77
C PRO A 40 -8.90 -20.06 -6.97
N GLN A 41 -8.76 -21.33 -7.35
CA GLN A 41 -9.61 -21.94 -8.38
C GLN A 41 -11.01 -22.19 -7.82
N GLY A 42 -12.01 -22.14 -8.71
CA GLY A 42 -13.42 -22.36 -8.34
C GLY A 42 -14.11 -21.17 -7.67
N VAL A 43 -13.38 -20.13 -7.28
CA VAL A 43 -13.96 -18.91 -6.67
C VAL A 43 -14.41 -17.92 -7.75
N SER A 44 -15.68 -17.55 -7.69
CA SER A 44 -16.31 -16.57 -8.57
C SER A 44 -16.13 -15.15 -8.02
N SER A 45 -15.95 -14.17 -8.91
CA SER A 45 -16.07 -12.75 -8.54
C SER A 45 -17.51 -12.29 -8.39
N ARG A 46 -18.48 -13.02 -8.96
CA ARG A 46 -19.89 -12.70 -8.85
C ARG A 46 -20.42 -13.19 -7.52
N THR A 47 -21.04 -12.28 -6.78
CA THR A 47 -21.69 -12.56 -5.51
C THR A 47 -23.10 -13.09 -5.76
N ALA A 48 -23.39 -14.33 -5.36
CA ALA A 48 -24.78 -14.78 -5.28
C ALA A 48 -25.48 -14.30 -4.00
N SER A 49 -24.70 -13.89 -2.99
CA SER A 49 -25.20 -13.37 -1.71
C SER A 49 -25.75 -11.96 -1.84
N ILE A 50 -26.93 -11.74 -1.25
CA ILE A 50 -27.61 -10.44 -1.15
C ILE A 50 -27.04 -9.62 0.03
N SER A 51 -26.36 -10.28 0.96
CA SER A 51 -25.76 -9.63 2.14
C SER A 51 -24.24 -9.63 2.03
N PRO A 52 -23.60 -8.44 2.08
CA PRO A 52 -22.16 -8.36 2.12
C PRO A 52 -21.58 -8.98 3.39
N VAL A 53 -20.38 -9.57 3.28
CA VAL A 53 -19.59 -9.93 4.47
C VAL A 53 -19.15 -8.68 5.23
N SER A 54 -19.08 -8.78 6.55
CA SER A 54 -18.59 -7.68 7.39
C SER A 54 -17.09 -7.44 7.17
N GLU A 55 -16.61 -6.24 7.49
CA GLU A 55 -15.18 -5.89 7.39
C GLU A 55 -14.31 -6.80 8.27
N ALA A 56 -14.74 -7.08 9.50
CA ALA A 56 -14.04 -7.98 10.41
C ALA A 56 -13.96 -9.42 9.87
N GLN A 57 -15.02 -9.91 9.23
CA GLN A 57 -15.01 -11.23 8.59
C GLN A 57 -14.09 -11.24 7.38
N ALA A 58 -14.12 -10.20 6.54
CA ALA A 58 -13.23 -10.08 5.39
C ALA A 58 -11.75 -10.04 5.80
N GLU A 59 -11.42 -9.30 6.86
CA GLU A 59 -10.06 -9.25 7.40
C GLU A 59 -9.63 -10.63 7.93
N ALA A 60 -10.47 -11.31 8.71
CA ALA A 60 -10.19 -12.65 9.21
C ALA A 60 -9.96 -13.68 8.09
N THR A 61 -10.80 -13.63 7.04
CA THR A 61 -10.63 -14.43 5.82
C THR A 61 -9.29 -14.12 5.15
N ALA A 62 -8.95 -12.83 4.99
CA ALA A 62 -7.70 -12.42 4.36
C ALA A 62 -6.48 -12.90 5.15
N TRP A 63 -6.45 -12.73 6.47
CA TRP A 63 -5.38 -13.25 7.33
C TRP A 63 -5.21 -14.77 7.20
N THR A 64 -6.33 -15.49 7.20
CA THR A 64 -6.35 -16.94 7.07
C THR A 64 -5.80 -17.39 5.71
N PHE A 65 -6.11 -16.64 4.64
CA PHE A 65 -5.55 -16.88 3.32
C PHE A 65 -4.04 -16.60 3.27
N LEU A 66 -3.60 -15.45 3.76
CA LEU A 66 -2.18 -15.06 3.78
C LEU A 66 -1.33 -16.04 4.58
N ALA A 67 -1.81 -16.50 5.74
CA ALA A 67 -1.11 -17.50 6.54
C ALA A 67 -0.87 -18.82 5.77
N ARG A 68 -1.83 -19.24 4.94
CA ARG A 68 -1.69 -20.45 4.11
C ARG A 68 -0.81 -20.27 2.89
N GLN A 69 -0.68 -19.05 2.38
CA GLN A 69 0.05 -18.75 1.16
C GLN A 69 1.38 -18.02 1.43
N ALA A 70 1.80 -17.94 2.71
CA ALA A 70 2.94 -17.14 3.16
C ALA A 70 4.20 -17.43 2.32
N ASP A 71 4.59 -18.70 2.22
CA ASP A 71 5.78 -19.12 1.47
C ASP A 71 5.74 -18.70 -0.01
N ARG A 72 4.58 -18.81 -0.66
CA ARG A 72 4.40 -18.41 -2.08
C ARG A 72 4.48 -16.90 -2.27
N LEU A 73 4.09 -16.15 -1.24
CA LEU A 73 4.16 -14.68 -1.23
C LEU A 73 5.52 -14.15 -0.79
N GLY A 74 6.43 -15.02 -0.35
CA GLY A 74 7.73 -14.65 0.19
C GLY A 74 7.67 -14.12 1.63
N LEU A 75 6.66 -14.53 2.40
CA LEU A 75 6.47 -14.17 3.80
C LEU A 75 6.86 -15.36 4.69
N THR A 76 7.60 -15.10 5.76
CA THR A 76 7.94 -16.10 6.77
C THR A 76 6.97 -16.06 7.96
N ASP A 77 6.52 -14.86 8.32
CA ASP A 77 5.49 -14.64 9.33
C ASP A 77 4.60 -13.46 8.91
N PRO A 78 3.47 -13.73 8.24
CA PRO A 78 2.58 -12.68 7.78
C PRO A 78 2.10 -11.75 8.91
N ARG A 79 1.95 -12.25 10.14
CA ARG A 79 1.45 -11.43 11.27
C ARG A 79 2.50 -10.48 11.81
N ALA A 80 3.78 -10.86 11.73
CA ALA A 80 4.90 -9.99 12.11
C ALA A 80 5.33 -9.04 10.98
N GLN A 81 5.07 -9.41 9.73
CA GLN A 81 5.55 -8.69 8.56
C GLN A 81 4.50 -7.84 7.87
N LEU A 82 3.22 -7.98 8.22
CA LEU A 82 2.13 -7.22 7.60
C LEU A 82 1.26 -6.55 8.66
N LYS A 83 0.71 -5.38 8.29
CA LYS A 83 -0.26 -4.64 9.08
C LYS A 83 -1.44 -4.24 8.20
N VAL A 84 -2.67 -4.47 8.69
CA VAL A 84 -3.88 -4.01 8.00
C VAL A 84 -3.93 -2.49 8.10
N ILE A 85 -4.01 -1.82 6.95
CA ILE A 85 -4.14 -0.36 6.86
C ILE A 85 -5.52 0.07 6.38
N GLN A 86 -6.26 -0.82 5.73
CA GLN A 86 -7.59 -0.52 5.22
C GLN A 86 -8.40 -1.80 5.04
N VAL A 87 -9.65 -1.77 5.49
CA VAL A 87 -10.70 -2.68 5.03
C VAL A 87 -11.78 -1.81 4.42
N LYS A 88 -12.17 -2.08 3.17
CA LYS A 88 -13.18 -1.29 2.48
C LYS A 88 -14.04 -2.16 1.58
N GLN A 89 -15.35 -2.00 1.68
CA GLN A 89 -16.29 -2.61 0.76
C GLN A 89 -16.56 -1.71 -0.45
N ASP A 90 -16.66 -2.31 -1.63
CA ASP A 90 -17.08 -1.62 -2.85
C ASP A 90 -18.58 -1.77 -3.13
N LYS A 91 -19.06 -1.05 -4.15
CA LYS A 91 -20.46 -1.05 -4.56
C LYS A 91 -20.94 -2.39 -5.13
N LEU A 92 -20.03 -3.31 -5.47
CA LEU A 92 -20.33 -4.64 -5.96
C LEU A 92 -20.37 -5.68 -4.82
N GLY A 93 -20.17 -5.24 -3.57
CA GLY A 93 -20.20 -6.10 -2.39
C GLY A 93 -18.89 -6.85 -2.13
N MET A 94 -17.80 -6.56 -2.85
CA MET A 94 -16.48 -7.11 -2.55
C MET A 94 -15.80 -6.29 -1.47
N SER A 95 -15.11 -6.96 -0.56
CA SER A 95 -14.28 -6.34 0.46
C SER A 95 -12.81 -6.36 0.04
N HIS A 96 -12.16 -5.22 0.14
CA HIS A 96 -10.75 -5.00 -0.16
C HIS A 96 -10.00 -4.85 1.15
N VAL A 97 -9.16 -5.82 1.48
CA VAL A 97 -8.29 -5.77 2.66
C VAL A 97 -6.88 -5.41 2.18
N VAL A 98 -6.36 -4.29 2.65
CA VAL A 98 -5.04 -3.78 2.28
C VAL A 98 -4.10 -3.92 3.46
N PHE A 99 -2.98 -4.57 3.21
CA PHE A 99 -1.90 -4.78 4.15
C PHE A 99 -0.68 -3.99 3.68
N HIS A 100 0.00 -3.33 4.61
CA HIS A 100 1.33 -2.76 4.41
C HIS A 100 2.37 -3.69 5.01
N GLN A 101 3.48 -3.91 4.31
CA GLN A 101 4.61 -4.64 4.87
C GLN A 101 5.38 -3.79 5.88
N GLU A 102 5.72 -4.39 7.01
CA GLU A 102 6.63 -3.87 8.02
C GLU A 102 7.84 -4.80 8.15
N HIS A 103 9.00 -4.22 8.45
CA HIS A 103 10.23 -4.95 8.74
C HIS A 103 11.01 -4.24 9.83
N LEU A 104 11.33 -4.98 10.90
CA LEU A 104 11.93 -4.42 12.12
C LEU A 104 11.16 -3.21 12.68
N GLY A 105 9.82 -3.25 12.59
CA GLY A 105 8.93 -2.19 13.07
C GLY A 105 8.83 -0.96 12.16
N LEU A 106 9.50 -0.97 11.01
CA LEU A 106 9.47 0.12 10.04
C LEU A 106 8.66 -0.28 8.81
N ALA A 107 7.90 0.66 8.27
CA ALA A 107 7.15 0.47 7.03
C ALA A 107 8.10 0.23 5.84
N VAL A 108 7.69 -0.66 4.92
CA VAL A 108 8.38 -0.89 3.65
C VAL A 108 7.63 -0.18 2.54
N ARG A 109 8.23 0.87 1.97
CA ARG A 109 7.64 1.73 0.96
C ARG A 109 7.21 0.93 -0.28
N ASN A 110 6.02 1.23 -0.79
CA ASN A 110 5.38 0.57 -1.93
C ASN A 110 5.21 -0.96 -1.80
N ALA A 111 5.39 -1.53 -0.60
CA ALA A 111 5.27 -2.96 -0.39
C ALA A 111 3.95 -3.29 0.31
N SER A 112 2.91 -3.55 -0.48
CA SER A 112 1.58 -3.87 0.04
C SER A 112 1.07 -5.20 -0.49
N VAL A 113 0.18 -5.83 0.28
CA VAL A 113 -0.62 -6.97 -0.17
C VAL A 113 -2.07 -6.54 -0.16
N ARG A 114 -2.79 -6.80 -1.25
CA ARG A 114 -4.23 -6.50 -1.35
C ARG A 114 -5.00 -7.78 -1.56
N VAL A 115 -5.91 -8.08 -0.65
CA VAL A 115 -6.78 -9.26 -0.71
C VAL A 115 -8.20 -8.82 -1.03
N HIS A 116 -8.75 -9.38 -2.09
CA HIS A 116 -10.13 -9.18 -2.52
C HIS A 116 -10.97 -10.36 -2.02
N VAL A 117 -11.93 -10.06 -1.14
CA VAL A 117 -12.88 -11.02 -0.58
C VAL A 117 -14.23 -10.79 -1.26
N ASN A 118 -14.81 -11.84 -1.86
CA ASN A 118 -16.13 -11.75 -2.49
C ASN A 118 -17.24 -11.66 -1.41
N GLY A 119 -18.47 -11.38 -1.84
CA GLY A 119 -19.64 -11.31 -0.96
C GLY A 119 -20.05 -12.64 -0.32
N GLU A 120 -19.42 -13.76 -0.70
CA GLU A 120 -19.57 -15.07 -0.04
C GLU A 120 -18.51 -15.29 1.06
N GLY A 121 -17.60 -14.32 1.26
CA GLY A 121 -16.56 -14.38 2.27
C GLY A 121 -15.33 -15.19 1.85
N GLU A 122 -15.17 -15.45 0.56
CA GLU A 122 -14.05 -16.19 -0.01
C GLU A 122 -13.03 -15.24 -0.65
N VAL A 123 -11.75 -15.62 -0.63
CA VAL A 123 -10.71 -14.87 -1.34
C VAL A 123 -10.84 -15.12 -2.84
N TYR A 124 -11.13 -14.05 -3.59
CA TYR A 124 -11.18 -14.07 -5.04
C TYR A 124 -9.79 -13.85 -5.66
N LEU A 125 -9.01 -12.92 -5.11
CA LEU A 125 -7.71 -12.52 -5.64
C LEU A 125 -6.84 -11.95 -4.51
N ALA A 126 -5.56 -12.28 -4.50
CA ALA A 126 -4.56 -11.55 -3.74
C ALA A 126 -3.49 -10.99 -4.68
N SER A 127 -3.21 -9.70 -4.54
CA SER A 127 -2.11 -9.01 -5.24
C SER A 127 -0.95 -8.84 -4.27
N ASN A 128 0.27 -9.16 -4.71
CA ASN A 128 1.46 -9.21 -3.88
C ASN A 128 2.53 -8.19 -4.32
N GLY A 129 2.85 -7.26 -3.41
CA GLY A 129 3.92 -6.29 -3.56
C GLY A 129 5.06 -6.46 -2.55
N VAL A 130 5.10 -7.57 -1.79
CA VAL A 130 6.12 -7.82 -0.75
C VAL A 130 7.54 -7.78 -1.31
N VAL A 131 8.45 -7.29 -0.47
CA VAL A 131 9.91 -7.31 -0.64
C VAL A 131 10.49 -8.38 0.27
N THR A 132 11.19 -9.37 -0.31
CA THR A 132 11.68 -10.56 0.41
C THR A 132 13.08 -10.39 0.99
N GLU A 133 13.90 -9.52 0.39
CA GLU A 133 15.31 -9.31 0.75
C GLU A 133 15.46 -7.95 1.42
N LEU A 134 15.23 -7.92 2.73
CA LEU A 134 15.32 -6.72 3.55
C LEU A 134 16.54 -6.80 4.48
N PRO A 135 17.36 -5.72 4.58
CA PRO A 135 18.52 -5.70 5.47
C PRO A 135 18.14 -5.83 6.96
N LEU A 136 19.07 -6.28 7.78
CA LEU A 136 18.86 -6.44 9.23
C LEU A 136 19.29 -5.21 10.05
N ASP A 137 20.05 -4.30 9.47
CA ASP A 137 20.52 -3.09 10.14
C ASP A 137 19.55 -1.92 9.92
N ASN A 138 18.74 -1.63 10.94
CA ASN A 138 17.77 -0.54 10.92
C ASN A 138 18.21 0.69 11.73
N LEU A 139 19.51 0.81 12.05
CA LEU A 139 20.04 1.91 12.85
C LEU A 139 20.54 3.05 11.95
N PRO A 140 19.84 4.20 11.92
CA PRO A 140 20.27 5.32 11.10
C PRO A 140 21.61 5.89 11.60
N GLN A 141 22.55 6.11 10.68
CA GLN A 141 23.82 6.81 10.95
C GLN A 141 23.69 8.32 10.67
N VAL A 142 22.74 8.69 9.82
CA VAL A 142 22.34 10.07 9.56
C VAL A 142 21.27 10.47 10.55
N THR A 143 21.47 11.60 11.23
CA THR A 143 20.47 12.12 12.16
C THR A 143 19.26 12.66 11.41
N GLN A 144 18.09 12.64 12.07
CA GLN A 144 16.88 13.23 11.50
C GLN A 144 17.08 14.72 11.12
N ASP A 145 17.77 15.50 11.94
CA ASP A 145 18.03 16.92 11.69
C ASP A 145 18.92 17.15 10.46
N ASP A 146 19.93 16.29 10.25
CA ASP A 146 20.80 16.41 9.07
C ASP A 146 20.09 15.98 7.79
N ALA A 147 19.25 14.94 7.87
CA ALA A 147 18.37 14.55 6.77
C ALA A 147 17.37 15.67 6.40
N LEU A 148 16.80 16.37 7.38
CA LEU A 148 15.90 17.50 7.14
C LEU A 148 16.59 18.65 6.40
N LYS A 149 17.84 18.99 6.77
CA LYS A 149 18.63 20.02 6.06
C LYS A 149 18.90 19.62 4.61
N LEU A 150 19.26 18.36 4.37
CA LEU A 150 19.47 17.84 3.02
C LEU A 150 18.18 17.87 2.20
N ALA A 151 17.07 17.47 2.81
CA ALA A 151 15.75 17.52 2.19
C ALA A 151 15.34 18.94 1.80
N GLU A 152 15.55 19.91 2.69
CA GLU A 152 15.29 21.33 2.40
C GLU A 152 16.12 21.85 1.23
N ASN A 153 17.43 21.58 1.24
CA ASN A 153 18.33 22.01 0.18
C ASN A 153 17.88 21.47 -1.17
N GLU A 154 17.55 20.17 -1.25
CA GLU A 154 17.08 19.55 -2.49
C GLU A 154 15.71 20.11 -2.92
N ALA A 155 14.80 20.32 -1.98
CA ALA A 155 13.50 20.93 -2.28
C ALA A 155 13.66 22.34 -2.86
N ARG A 156 14.59 23.15 -2.34
CA ARG A 156 14.89 24.49 -2.89
C ARG A 156 15.51 24.43 -4.29
N VAL A 157 16.29 23.39 -4.61
CA VAL A 157 16.79 23.15 -5.98
C VAL A 157 15.63 22.84 -6.94
N LEU A 158 14.67 22.02 -6.51
CA LEU A 158 13.49 21.68 -7.32
C LEU A 158 12.48 22.82 -7.44
N LEU A 159 12.43 23.71 -6.43
CA LEU A 159 11.44 24.78 -6.29
C LEU A 159 12.13 26.14 -6.11
N PRO A 160 12.95 26.59 -7.07
CA PRO A 160 13.77 27.80 -6.91
C PRO A 160 12.92 29.07 -6.71
N GLU A 161 11.69 29.10 -7.21
CA GLU A 161 10.78 30.24 -7.01
C GLU A 161 10.25 30.39 -5.57
N PHE A 162 10.56 29.43 -4.69
CA PHE A 162 10.25 29.46 -3.26
C PHE A 162 11.53 29.62 -2.40
N GLY A 163 12.69 29.89 -3.02
CA GLY A 163 14.01 29.88 -2.37
C GLY A 163 14.19 30.82 -1.17
N ASP A 164 13.43 31.91 -1.09
CA ASP A 164 13.48 32.86 0.03
C ASP A 164 12.42 32.58 1.11
N LEU A 165 11.55 31.60 0.90
CA LEU A 165 10.48 31.29 1.84
C LEU A 165 10.95 30.31 2.92
N GLU A 166 10.32 30.41 4.09
CA GLU A 166 10.51 29.48 5.18
C GLU A 166 9.99 28.09 4.80
N ALA A 167 10.83 27.06 4.99
CA ALA A 167 10.45 25.69 4.77
C ALA A 167 9.65 25.16 5.96
N ARG A 168 8.59 24.41 5.68
CA ARG A 168 7.83 23.64 6.66
C ARG A 168 8.02 22.16 6.37
N PHE A 169 8.06 21.36 7.42
CA PHE A 169 8.28 19.92 7.29
C PHE A 169 7.11 19.15 7.90
N ASP A 170 6.69 18.09 7.22
CA ASP A 170 5.98 17.01 7.89
C ASP A 170 6.92 16.22 8.78
N THR A 171 6.39 15.55 9.80
CA THR A 171 7.17 14.64 10.67
C THR A 171 7.91 13.63 9.79
N PRO A 172 9.26 13.62 9.80
CA PRO A 172 10.04 12.65 9.07
C PRO A 172 9.72 11.23 9.51
N ASN A 173 9.56 10.33 8.53
CA ASN A 173 9.37 8.91 8.77
C ASN A 173 10.63 8.14 8.39
N LEU A 174 11.04 7.21 9.24
CA LEU A 174 12.10 6.26 8.90
C LEU A 174 11.46 5.02 8.24
N VAL A 175 11.82 4.73 6.99
CA VAL A 175 11.19 3.68 6.19
C VAL A 175 12.21 2.86 5.39
N TRP A 176 11.85 1.63 5.06
CA TRP A 176 12.58 0.84 4.08
C TRP A 176 12.10 1.17 2.67
N SER A 177 12.97 1.60 1.77
CA SER A 177 12.63 1.77 0.36
C SER A 177 13.34 0.71 -0.48
N PRO A 178 12.60 -0.19 -1.16
CA PRO A 178 13.21 -1.00 -2.20
C PRO A 178 13.73 -0.09 -3.31
N ALA A 179 14.75 -0.57 -4.03
CA ALA A 179 15.28 0.13 -5.17
C ALA A 179 14.21 0.40 -6.25
N HIS A 180 14.13 1.64 -6.73
CA HIS A 180 13.20 2.03 -7.80
C HIS A 180 13.63 1.56 -9.19
N SER A 181 14.92 1.25 -9.37
CA SER A 181 15.49 0.79 -10.63
C SER A 181 16.02 -0.63 -10.49
N PRO A 182 15.88 -1.51 -11.51
CA PRO A 182 16.54 -2.81 -11.54
C PRO A 182 18.07 -2.74 -11.40
N SER A 183 18.67 -1.58 -11.66
CA SER A 183 20.12 -1.34 -11.53
C SER A 183 20.54 -0.91 -10.12
N ALA A 184 19.61 -0.45 -9.28
CA ALA A 184 19.88 -0.22 -7.87
C ALA A 184 19.61 -1.55 -7.16
N ALA A 185 20.65 -2.20 -6.65
CA ALA A 185 20.52 -3.57 -6.18
C ALA A 185 19.94 -3.69 -4.76
N GLU A 186 19.83 -2.59 -4.01
CA GLU A 186 19.68 -2.68 -2.56
C GLU A 186 18.48 -1.87 -2.03
N THR A 187 17.70 -2.51 -1.16
CA THR A 187 16.74 -1.84 -0.28
C THR A 187 17.50 -0.95 0.69
N ARG A 188 17.09 0.31 0.80
CA ARG A 188 17.72 1.33 1.65
C ARG A 188 16.83 1.75 2.80
N LEU A 189 17.44 2.15 3.91
CA LEU A 189 16.75 2.81 5.01
C LEU A 189 16.74 4.31 4.73
N LEU A 190 15.56 4.94 4.67
CA LEU A 190 15.41 6.34 4.31
C LEU A 190 14.73 7.14 5.41
N TRP A 191 15.21 8.38 5.60
CA TRP A 191 14.40 9.46 6.17
C TRP A 191 13.54 10.06 5.06
N GLU A 192 12.23 9.90 5.15
CA GLU A 192 11.26 10.49 4.23
C GLU A 192 10.50 11.64 4.88
N THR A 193 10.44 12.78 4.18
CA THR A 193 9.67 13.95 4.63
C THR A 193 9.05 14.67 3.43
N HIS A 194 8.00 15.44 3.70
CA HIS A 194 7.43 16.39 2.77
C HIS A 194 7.86 17.80 3.17
N VAL A 195 8.65 18.44 2.31
CA VAL A 195 9.11 19.82 2.50
C VAL A 195 8.13 20.73 1.78
N ARG A 196 7.49 21.66 2.49
CA ARG A 196 6.45 22.56 1.97
C ARG A 196 6.87 24.02 2.10
N PHE A 197 6.48 24.81 1.11
CA PHE A 197 6.65 26.26 1.09
C PHE A 197 5.31 26.95 0.90
N SER A 198 5.07 28.04 1.65
CA SER A 198 3.84 28.85 1.57
C SER A 198 4.18 30.29 1.18
N LYS A 199 3.60 30.80 0.08
CA LYS A 199 3.88 32.16 -0.42
C LYS A 199 3.42 33.28 0.50
N CYS A 200 2.40 33.04 1.33
CA CYS A 200 1.83 34.06 2.20
C CYS A 200 1.92 33.74 3.69
N GLY A 201 2.55 32.63 4.07
CA GLY A 201 2.78 32.25 5.47
C GLY A 201 1.54 31.78 6.24
N THR A 202 0.35 31.75 5.63
CA THR A 202 -0.89 31.27 6.27
C THR A 202 -1.31 29.89 5.74
N GLU A 203 -2.08 29.15 6.54
CA GLU A 203 -2.64 27.82 6.16
C GLU A 203 -3.63 27.90 4.98
N ALA A 204 -4.18 29.09 4.71
CA ALA A 204 -5.12 29.31 3.61
C ALA A 204 -4.44 29.42 2.23
N CYS A 205 -3.11 29.51 2.20
CA CYS A 205 -2.38 29.60 0.94
C CYS A 205 -2.12 28.23 0.34
N PRO A 206 -2.16 28.12 -1.01
CA PRO A 206 -1.71 26.90 -1.67
C PRO A 206 -0.23 26.67 -1.32
N GLU A 207 0.03 25.55 -0.67
CA GLU A 207 1.37 25.07 -0.41
C GLU A 207 1.87 24.28 -1.60
N LEU A 208 3.13 24.45 -1.92
CA LEU A 208 3.84 23.60 -2.88
C LEU A 208 5.08 23.08 -2.18
N GLY A 209 5.37 21.81 -2.40
CA GLY A 209 6.44 21.14 -1.73
C GLY A 209 7.12 20.08 -2.58
N ALA A 210 7.97 19.31 -1.95
CA ALA A 210 8.61 18.14 -2.53
C ALA A 210 8.70 17.03 -1.48
N TYR A 211 8.42 15.80 -1.91
CA TYR A 211 8.73 14.60 -1.13
C TYR A 211 10.19 14.26 -1.34
N VAL A 212 10.96 14.19 -0.26
CA VAL A 212 12.40 13.89 -0.31
C VAL A 212 12.69 12.68 0.56
N GLY A 213 13.46 11.74 0.00
CA GLY A 213 13.98 10.58 0.71
C GLY A 213 15.50 10.64 0.79
N VAL A 214 16.04 10.75 2.01
CA VAL A 214 17.47 10.80 2.28
C VAL A 214 17.92 9.46 2.85
N ASP A 215 18.96 8.87 2.29
CA ASP A 215 19.56 7.64 2.80
C ASP A 215 20.06 7.83 4.23
N ALA A 216 19.53 7.01 5.13
CA ALA A 216 19.77 7.10 6.56
C ALA A 216 21.17 6.61 6.97
N HIS A 217 21.99 6.10 6.05
CA HIS A 217 23.37 5.71 6.28
C HIS A 217 24.38 6.61 5.57
N SER A 218 24.09 7.07 4.35
CA SER A 218 25.10 7.70 3.47
C SER A 218 24.95 9.21 3.27
N ASN A 219 23.87 9.84 3.76
CA ASN A 219 23.48 11.23 3.43
C ASN A 219 23.14 11.45 1.94
N GLU A 220 23.02 10.40 1.13
CA GLU A 220 22.61 10.52 -0.27
C GLU A 220 21.11 10.86 -0.37
N VAL A 221 20.74 11.86 -1.18
CA VAL A 221 19.33 12.06 -1.53
C VAL A 221 18.94 11.03 -2.59
N VAL A 222 18.15 10.04 -2.18
CA VAL A 222 17.76 8.90 -3.03
C VAL A 222 16.68 9.28 -4.03
N TYR A 223 15.76 10.14 -3.60
CA TYR A 223 14.78 10.75 -4.50
C TYR A 223 14.35 12.11 -3.97
N ALA A 224 13.95 12.97 -4.88
CA ALA A 224 13.21 14.18 -4.58
C ALA A 224 12.17 14.39 -5.69
N ILE A 225 10.90 14.47 -5.29
CA ILE A 225 9.77 14.54 -6.21
C ILE A 225 8.98 15.78 -5.81
N GLN A 226 8.97 16.78 -6.69
CA GLN A 226 8.12 17.95 -6.54
C GLN A 226 6.65 17.51 -6.46
N ASP A 227 5.87 18.15 -5.58
CA ASP A 227 4.43 18.04 -5.60
C ASP A 227 3.94 18.27 -7.02
N PHE A 228 3.22 17.30 -7.54
CA PHE A 228 2.57 17.46 -8.82
C PHE A 228 1.54 18.59 -8.67
N LYS A 229 1.89 19.82 -9.10
CA LYS A 229 0.89 20.82 -9.49
C LYS A 229 -0.01 20.09 -10.47
N GLY A 230 -1.21 19.72 -10.01
CA GLY A 230 -2.10 18.76 -10.66
C GLY A 230 -1.73 18.55 -12.11
N MET A 231 -0.94 17.51 -12.39
CA MET A 231 -0.98 16.96 -13.73
C MET A 231 -2.41 16.51 -13.84
N ASN A 232 -3.22 17.38 -14.43
CA ASN A 232 -4.50 17.04 -14.99
C ASN A 232 -4.14 15.86 -15.88
N ARG A 233 -4.33 14.65 -15.35
CA ARG A 233 -4.31 13.45 -16.15
C ARG A 233 -5.46 13.70 -17.09
N GLN A 234 -5.17 14.36 -18.21
CA GLN A 234 -5.83 14.05 -19.45
C GLN A 234 -5.54 12.57 -19.61
N ILE A 235 -6.42 11.78 -19.01
CA ILE A 235 -6.55 10.37 -19.25
C ILE A 235 -6.62 10.32 -20.76
N PHE A 236 -5.60 9.75 -21.40
CA PHE A 236 -5.66 9.40 -22.80
C PHE A 236 -6.71 8.30 -22.93
N ASP A 237 -7.99 8.67 -22.83
CA ASP A 237 -9.13 7.84 -23.19
C ASP A 237 -9.19 7.85 -24.72
N CYS A 238 -8.16 7.27 -25.33
CA CYS A 238 -8.22 6.81 -26.70
C CYS A 238 -9.07 5.53 -26.68
N ALA A 239 -10.38 5.68 -26.47
CA ALA A 239 -11.31 4.58 -26.62
C ALA A 239 -11.29 4.15 -28.09
N ARG A 240 -10.82 2.92 -28.33
CA ARG A 240 -10.89 2.19 -29.59
C ARG A 240 -12.34 2.07 -30.07
N ALA A 241 -12.81 3.04 -30.85
CA ALA A 241 -13.79 2.75 -31.90
C ALA A 241 -13.07 2.89 -33.25
N PRO A 242 -13.15 1.90 -34.15
CA PRO A 242 -12.59 2.04 -35.49
C PRO A 242 -13.45 3.05 -36.26
N GLY A 243 -13.02 4.33 -36.33
CA GLY A 243 -13.68 5.33 -37.17
C GLY A 243 -13.43 6.80 -36.84
N ASP A 244 -13.21 7.17 -35.58
CA ASP A 244 -13.11 8.59 -35.18
C ASP A 244 -11.72 8.96 -34.66
N ASN A 245 -11.03 9.83 -35.39
CA ASN A 245 -9.71 10.39 -35.04
C ASN A 245 -9.79 11.52 -33.98
N GLY A 246 -10.84 11.55 -33.16
CA GLY A 246 -11.03 12.60 -32.15
C GLY A 246 -10.50 12.18 -30.79
N CYS A 247 -9.37 12.73 -30.35
CA CYS A 247 -9.02 12.70 -28.93
C CYS A 247 -9.92 13.70 -28.19
N TYR A 248 -10.73 13.23 -27.25
CA TYR A 248 -11.47 14.13 -26.37
C TYR A 248 -10.50 14.71 -25.34
N VAL A 249 -10.34 16.03 -25.34
CA VAL A 249 -9.61 16.75 -24.31
C VAL A 249 -10.61 17.12 -23.22
N ASP A 250 -10.49 16.50 -22.05
CA ASP A 250 -11.33 16.86 -20.91
C ASP A 250 -10.97 18.29 -20.45
N THR A 251 -11.96 19.17 -20.43
CA THR A 251 -11.79 20.56 -20.00
C THR A 251 -11.48 20.63 -18.50
N PRO A 252 -10.47 21.42 -18.08
CA PRO A 252 -10.05 21.47 -16.68
C PRO A 252 -11.17 22.07 -15.83
N GLY A 253 -11.79 21.26 -14.97
CA GLY A 253 -12.90 21.75 -14.15
C GLY A 253 -13.34 20.91 -12.96
N LEU A 254 -12.66 19.82 -12.59
CA LEU A 254 -13.04 19.04 -11.41
C LEU A 254 -11.83 18.60 -10.58
N ASP A 255 -11.72 19.20 -9.40
CA ASP A 255 -10.76 18.89 -8.35
C ASP A 255 -11.02 17.48 -7.80
N GLY A 256 -10.13 16.55 -8.12
CA GLY A 256 -10.15 15.18 -7.58
C GLY A 256 -8.74 14.76 -7.16
N TYR A 257 -8.39 15.00 -5.90
CA TYR A 257 -7.18 14.45 -5.29
C TYR A 257 -7.34 12.93 -5.12
N ILE A 258 -6.39 12.15 -5.63
CA ILE A 258 -6.24 10.72 -5.30
C ILE A 258 -5.00 10.61 -4.42
N HIS A 259 -5.20 10.31 -3.14
CA HIS A 259 -4.13 9.87 -2.25
C HIS A 259 -3.70 8.46 -2.65
N GLY A 260 -2.42 8.32 -3.02
CA GLY A 260 -1.74 7.02 -3.15
C GLY A 260 -1.30 6.49 -1.81
#